data_AF-A0A9E3QXD7-F1
#
_entry.id   AF-A0A9E3QXD7-F1
#
_cell.length_a   1.000
_cell.length_b   1.000
_cell.length_c   1.000
_cell.angle_alpha   90.00
_cell.angle_beta   90.00
_cell.angle_gamma   90.00
#
_symmetry.space_group_name_H-M   'P 1'
#
loop_
_entity.id
_entity.type
_entity.pdbx_description
1 polymer ?
#
loop_
_entity_poly.entity_id
_entity_poly.type
_entity_poly.pdbx_seq_one_letter_code
_entity_poly.pdbx_strand_id
1 'polypeptide(L)'
;MRAALATLLLLGFTASAQTVWTWTGADGEVHYTDDPGTIPPGVKAQSTQGEPLGVLEVGPGASAPKASPPPPPPPPPPASAAPRPGPGEEARWRKDFRAARESVALLEARVAQDRAALEVNGLPITAQNQCRRTVRTVGGVVTAWGPCVPRPDALTRAKLKLEQDEKALQVARQALEDLERRASEQAVPRAWRS
;
A
#
# COMPACT_ATOMS: atom_id res chain seq x y z
N MET A 1 30.83 -32.62 3.79
CA MET A 1 29.90 -32.92 4.90
C MET A 1 29.74 -31.67 5.75
N ARG A 2 28.56 -31.46 6.38
CA ARG A 2 28.20 -30.34 7.29
C ARG A 2 28.12 -28.98 6.57
N ALA A 3 26.96 -28.38 6.24
CA ALA A 3 25.63 -28.23 6.86
C ALA A 3 25.50 -26.99 7.77
N ALA A 4 24.30 -26.37 7.72
CA ALA A 4 23.81 -25.26 8.54
C ALA A 4 24.43 -23.87 8.25
N LEU A 5 23.71 -22.73 8.39
CA LEU A 5 22.32 -22.53 8.81
C LEU A 5 21.73 -21.31 8.06
N ALA A 6 20.58 -21.47 7.41
CA ALA A 6 19.87 -20.35 6.76
C ALA A 6 18.83 -19.77 7.73
N THR A 7 19.21 -18.72 8.48
CA THR A 7 18.29 -18.04 9.40
C THR A 7 17.37 -17.10 8.62
N LEU A 8 16.21 -17.61 8.24
CA LEU A 8 15.16 -16.88 7.53
C LEU A 8 14.61 -15.75 8.42
N LEU A 9 14.92 -14.49 8.08
CA LEU A 9 14.50 -13.34 8.87
C LEU A 9 13.09 -12.90 8.43
N LEU A 10 12.06 -13.59 8.95
CA LEU A 10 10.67 -13.15 8.80
C LEU A 10 10.48 -11.79 9.48
N LEU A 11 10.38 -10.73 8.67
CA LEU A 11 9.79 -9.46 9.09
C LEU A 11 8.27 -9.67 9.25
N GLY A 12 7.88 -10.16 10.42
CA GLY A 12 6.48 -10.25 10.81
C GLY A 12 5.89 -8.85 10.89
N PHE A 13 4.94 -8.53 10.02
CA PHE A 13 4.01 -7.44 10.25
C PHE A 13 3.21 -7.77 11.51
N THR A 14 3.61 -7.20 12.64
CA THR A 14 2.76 -7.17 13.83
C THR A 14 1.60 -6.24 13.52
N ALA A 15 0.51 -6.80 13.01
CA ALA A 15 -0.77 -6.11 12.98
C ALA A 15 -1.14 -5.76 14.42
N SER A 16 -0.91 -4.50 14.82
CA SER A 16 -1.33 -4.00 16.11
C SER A 16 -2.85 -4.05 16.13
N ALA A 17 -3.41 -4.95 16.93
CA ALA A 17 -4.84 -5.01 17.18
C ALA A 17 -5.24 -3.68 17.83
N GLN A 18 -5.83 -2.79 17.02
CA GLN A 18 -6.28 -1.48 17.47
C GLN A 18 -7.35 -1.71 18.54
N THR A 19 -7.08 -1.25 19.76
CA THR A 19 -7.99 -1.46 20.88
C THR A 19 -9.15 -0.49 20.75
N VAL A 20 -10.29 -0.96 20.26
CA VAL A 20 -11.52 -0.18 20.19
C VAL A 20 -12.24 -0.29 21.53
N TRP A 21 -12.57 0.86 22.10
CA TRP A 21 -13.38 1.02 23.30
C TRP A 21 -14.82 1.31 22.93
N THR A 22 -15.76 0.67 23.64
CA THR A 22 -17.19 0.84 23.44
C THR A 22 -17.88 1.25 24.73
N TRP A 23 -18.75 2.26 24.70
CA TRP A 23 -19.54 2.67 25.85
C TRP A 23 -20.93 3.14 25.43
N THR A 24 -21.87 3.15 26.38
CA THR A 24 -23.24 3.62 26.16
C THR A 24 -23.42 5.02 26.74
N GLY A 25 -23.92 5.95 25.94
CA GLY A 25 -24.27 7.31 26.33
C GLY A 25 -25.50 7.38 27.25
N ALA A 26 -25.77 8.57 27.78
CA ALA A 26 -26.94 8.82 28.66
C ALA A 26 -28.29 8.75 27.91
N ASP A 27 -28.25 8.85 26.59
CA ASP A 27 -29.32 8.66 25.61
C ASP A 27 -29.52 7.19 25.19
N GLY A 28 -28.59 6.30 25.55
CA GLY A 28 -28.57 4.91 25.12
C GLY A 28 -27.82 4.66 23.81
N GLU A 29 -27.17 5.66 23.21
CA GLU A 29 -26.36 5.47 22.00
C GLU A 29 -25.05 4.73 22.33
N VAL A 30 -24.61 3.82 21.46
CA VAL A 30 -23.34 3.09 21.64
C VAL A 30 -22.24 3.78 20.83
N HIS A 31 -21.29 4.36 21.53
CA HIS A 31 -20.14 5.03 20.94
C HIS A 31 -18.91 4.12 20.89
N TYR A 32 -18.03 4.40 19.94
CA TYR A 32 -16.78 3.68 19.66
C TYR A 32 -15.64 4.69 19.58
N THR A 33 -14.51 4.41 20.22
CA THR A 33 -13.29 5.25 20.16
C THR A 33 -12.03 4.42 20.24
N ASP A 34 -10.95 4.90 19.64
CA ASP A 34 -9.59 4.42 19.82
C ASP A 34 -8.85 5.15 20.95
N ASP A 35 -9.30 6.35 21.35
CA ASP A 35 -8.74 7.14 22.47
C ASP A 35 -9.60 7.05 23.74
N PRO A 36 -9.17 6.32 24.79
CA PRO A 36 -9.92 6.24 26.05
C PRO A 36 -10.03 7.57 26.80
N GLY A 37 -9.23 8.59 26.46
CA GLY A 37 -9.36 9.94 27.00
C GLY A 37 -10.62 10.68 26.55
N THR A 38 -11.30 10.19 25.50
CA THR A 38 -12.58 10.74 25.00
C THR A 38 -13.80 10.21 25.74
N ILE A 39 -13.63 9.20 26.61
CA ILE A 39 -14.73 8.53 27.32
C ILE A 39 -15.17 9.38 28.52
N PRO A 40 -16.46 9.75 28.65
CA PRO A 40 -16.94 10.55 29.77
C PRO A 40 -16.74 9.86 31.13
N PRO A 41 -16.33 10.59 32.18
CA PRO A 41 -16.08 10.02 33.50
C PRO A 41 -17.36 9.45 34.12
N GLY A 42 -17.25 8.26 34.72
CA GLY A 42 -18.37 7.57 35.36
C GLY A 42 -19.16 6.63 34.45
N VAL A 43 -18.89 6.59 33.15
CA VAL A 43 -19.50 5.62 32.23
C VAL A 43 -18.72 4.31 32.22
N LYS A 44 -19.43 3.17 32.14
CA LYS A 44 -18.80 1.86 31.97
C LYS A 44 -18.43 1.66 30.50
N ALA A 45 -17.14 1.74 30.19
CA ALA A 45 -16.60 1.34 28.89
C ALA A 45 -16.08 -0.10 28.92
N GLN A 46 -16.22 -0.78 27.79
CA GLN A 46 -15.67 -2.11 27.54
C GLN A 46 -14.57 -2.02 26.47
N SER A 47 -13.49 -2.75 26.66
CA SER A 47 -12.35 -2.81 25.74
C SER A 47 -12.38 -4.11 24.95
N THR A 48 -12.38 -4.05 23.62
CA THR A 48 -12.31 -5.26 22.78
C THR A 48 -10.84 -5.56 22.46
N GLN A 49 -10.08 -6.04 23.44
CA GLN A 49 -8.71 -6.50 23.22
C GLN A 49 -8.70 -7.92 22.64
N GLY A 50 -8.52 -8.01 21.32
CA GLY A 50 -7.92 -9.19 20.69
C GLY A 50 -8.76 -10.46 20.63
N GLU A 51 -10.01 -10.48 21.10
CA GLU A 51 -10.92 -11.56 20.73
C GLU A 51 -11.25 -11.42 19.24
N PRO A 52 -10.99 -12.44 18.40
CA PRO A 52 -11.31 -12.37 16.99
C PRO A 52 -12.82 -12.17 16.85
N LEU A 53 -13.24 -11.19 16.04
CA LEU A 53 -14.65 -10.94 15.76
C LEU A 53 -15.25 -12.17 15.07
N GLY A 54 -15.77 -13.09 15.89
CA GLY A 54 -16.60 -14.19 15.44
C GLY A 54 -17.78 -13.58 14.70
N VAL A 55 -17.92 -13.92 13.43
CA VAL A 55 -19.12 -13.57 12.66
C VAL A 55 -20.28 -14.19 13.41
N LEU A 56 -21.10 -13.36 14.07
CA LEU A 56 -22.32 -13.80 14.70
C LEU A 56 -23.25 -14.30 13.60
N GLU A 57 -23.27 -15.62 13.41
CA GLU A 57 -24.43 -16.29 12.82
C GLU A 57 -25.63 -15.90 13.67
N VAL A 58 -26.55 -15.14 13.08
CA VAL A 58 -27.76 -14.66 13.75
C VAL A 58 -28.70 -15.85 13.95
N GLY A 59 -28.48 -16.58 15.04
CA GLY A 59 -29.32 -17.67 15.48
C GLY A 59 -30.76 -17.18 15.73
N PRO A 60 -31.80 -17.82 15.16
CA PRO A 60 -33.16 -17.35 15.29
C PRO A 60 -33.74 -17.75 16.66
N GLY A 61 -33.68 -16.86 17.66
CA GLY A 61 -34.35 -17.17 18.94
C GLY A 61 -34.14 -16.22 20.11
N ALA A 62 -34.83 -15.06 20.12
CA ALA A 62 -35.37 -14.44 21.35
C ALA A 62 -36.34 -13.30 20.97
N SER A 63 -37.66 -13.52 21.15
CA SER A 63 -38.66 -12.48 20.91
C SER A 63 -38.67 -11.47 22.08
N ALA A 64 -37.94 -10.37 21.93
CA ALA A 64 -38.10 -9.20 22.79
C ALA A 64 -39.47 -8.50 22.57
N PRO A 65 -39.99 -7.73 23.54
CA PRO A 65 -41.24 -7.00 23.38
C PRO A 65 -41.17 -6.05 22.20
N LYS A 66 -42.20 -6.09 21.34
CA LYS A 66 -42.24 -5.38 20.07
C LYS A 66 -42.47 -3.88 20.28
N ALA A 67 -41.40 -3.15 20.64
CA ALA A 67 -41.36 -1.71 20.43
C ALA A 67 -41.63 -1.44 18.94
N SER A 68 -42.59 -0.55 18.64
CA SER A 68 -42.86 -0.16 17.26
C SER A 68 -41.57 0.37 16.64
N PRO A 69 -41.15 -0.12 15.45
CA PRO A 69 -39.96 0.41 14.81
C PRO A 69 -40.15 1.92 14.61
N PRO A 70 -39.12 2.74 14.86
CA PRO A 70 -39.20 4.15 14.51
C PRO A 70 -39.55 4.28 13.02
N PRO A 71 -40.33 5.31 12.63
CA PRO A 71 -40.63 5.52 11.21
C PRO A 71 -39.31 5.56 10.44
N PRO A 72 -39.23 4.91 9.26
CA PRO A 72 -38.01 4.93 8.47
C PRO A 72 -37.59 6.40 8.26
N PRO A 73 -36.30 6.73 8.41
CA PRO A 73 -35.85 8.10 8.18
C PRO A 73 -36.31 8.53 6.79
N PRO A 74 -36.77 9.78 6.62
CA PRO A 74 -37.22 10.25 5.33
C PRO A 74 -36.09 10.01 4.32
N PRO A 75 -36.41 9.55 3.09
CA PRO A 75 -35.38 9.31 2.08
C PRO A 75 -34.54 10.58 1.95
N PRO A 76 -33.19 10.48 1.95
CA PRO A 76 -32.35 11.66 1.86
C PRO A 76 -32.78 12.48 0.64
N PRO A 77 -32.91 13.81 0.76
CA PRO A 77 -33.38 14.64 -0.33
C PRO A 77 -32.53 14.33 -1.57
N PRO A 78 -33.14 14.17 -2.76
CA PRO A 78 -32.42 13.76 -3.95
C PRO A 78 -31.23 14.69 -4.14
N ALA A 79 -30.02 14.12 -4.06
CA ALA A 79 -28.79 14.89 -4.00
C ALA A 79 -28.79 15.89 -5.15
N SER A 80 -28.86 17.19 -4.80
CA SER A 80 -29.15 18.26 -5.75
C SER A 80 -28.17 18.12 -6.91
N ALA A 81 -28.71 17.84 -8.10
CA ALA A 81 -27.92 17.30 -9.20
C ALA A 81 -26.76 18.25 -9.50
N ALA A 82 -25.54 17.82 -9.17
CA ALA A 82 -24.35 18.64 -9.35
C ALA A 82 -24.31 19.14 -10.80
N PRO A 83 -24.00 20.43 -11.04
CA PRO A 83 -23.97 20.98 -12.39
C PRO A 83 -23.16 20.08 -13.30
N ARG A 84 -23.74 19.59 -14.41
CA ARG A 84 -23.04 18.66 -15.30
C ARG A 84 -21.75 19.34 -15.79
N PRO A 85 -20.57 18.78 -15.52
CA PRO A 85 -19.31 19.38 -15.95
C PRO A 85 -19.28 19.55 -17.47
N GLY A 86 -18.66 20.63 -17.94
CA GLY A 86 -18.68 21.02 -19.35
C GLY A 86 -17.90 20.05 -20.25
N PRO A 87 -18.14 20.04 -21.58
CA PRO A 87 -17.45 19.11 -22.49
C PRO A 87 -15.92 19.27 -22.50
N GLY A 88 -15.40 20.47 -22.20
CA GLY A 88 -13.96 20.69 -22.02
C GLY A 88 -13.37 20.08 -20.75
N GLU A 89 -14.20 19.83 -19.73
CA GLU A 89 -13.77 19.25 -18.46
C GLU A 89 -13.63 17.73 -18.54
N GLU A 90 -14.47 17.05 -19.33
CA GLU A 90 -14.30 15.63 -19.64
C GLU A 90 -12.92 15.37 -20.25
N ALA A 91 -12.56 16.15 -21.27
CA ALA A 91 -11.28 16.04 -21.94
C ALA A 91 -10.09 16.29 -20.99
N ARG A 92 -10.21 17.25 -20.07
CA ARG A 92 -9.22 17.52 -19.00
C ARG A 92 -9.06 16.31 -18.09
N TRP A 93 -10.16 15.85 -17.46
CA TRP A 93 -10.12 14.73 -16.53
C TRP A 93 -9.59 13.44 -17.16
N ARG A 94 -10.05 13.07 -18.36
CA ARG A 94 -9.55 11.89 -19.09
C ARG A 94 -8.06 11.98 -19.39
N LYS A 95 -7.54 13.18 -19.71
CA LYS A 95 -6.11 13.41 -19.95
C LYS A 95 -5.31 13.25 -18.66
N ASP A 96 -5.77 13.85 -17.57
CA ASP A 96 -5.08 13.84 -16.28
C ASP A 96 -5.02 12.41 -15.69
N PHE A 97 -6.13 11.66 -15.73
CA PHE A 97 -6.15 10.25 -15.29
C PHE A 97 -5.24 9.35 -16.13
N ARG A 98 -5.21 9.55 -17.46
CA ARG A 98 -4.31 8.81 -18.37
C ARG A 98 -2.85 9.08 -18.04
N ALA A 99 -2.47 10.34 -17.91
CA ALA A 99 -1.09 10.74 -17.59
C ALA A 99 -0.64 10.22 -16.22
N ALA A 100 -1.51 10.26 -15.21
CA ALA A 100 -1.22 9.71 -13.89
C ALA A 100 -0.98 8.19 -13.93
N ARG A 101 -1.82 7.43 -14.64
CA ARG A 101 -1.63 5.97 -14.80
C ARG A 101 -0.40 5.61 -15.62
N GLU A 102 -0.12 6.35 -16.69
CA GLU A 102 1.07 6.16 -17.51
C GLU A 102 2.36 6.39 -16.69
N SER A 103 2.37 7.43 -15.85
CA SER A 103 3.47 7.70 -14.90
C SER A 103 3.67 6.54 -13.91
N VAL A 104 2.59 6.04 -13.28
CA VAL A 104 2.66 4.88 -12.37
C VAL A 104 3.19 3.64 -13.10
N ALA A 105 2.64 3.29 -14.27
CA ALA A 105 3.07 2.11 -15.03
C ALA A 105 4.54 2.19 -15.48
N LEU A 106 5.01 3.37 -15.89
CA LEU A 106 6.41 3.61 -16.26
C LEU A 106 7.35 3.43 -15.06
N LEU A 107 6.97 3.97 -13.90
CA LEU A 107 7.75 3.85 -12.67
C LEU A 107 7.73 2.41 -12.11
N GLU A 108 6.63 1.69 -12.21
CA GLU A 108 6.55 0.27 -11.86
C GLU A 108 7.47 -0.58 -12.76
N ALA A 109 7.45 -0.35 -14.08
CA ALA A 109 8.34 -1.01 -15.02
C ALA A 109 9.82 -0.71 -14.72
N ARG A 110 10.14 0.53 -14.35
CA ARG A 110 11.50 0.94 -13.96
C ARG A 110 11.95 0.31 -12.64
N VAL A 111 11.14 0.35 -11.59
CA VAL A 111 11.42 -0.30 -10.30
C VAL A 111 11.59 -1.81 -10.49
N ALA A 112 10.76 -2.45 -11.33
CA ALA A 112 10.94 -3.85 -11.69
C ALA A 112 12.27 -4.09 -12.42
N GLN A 113 12.64 -3.23 -13.38
CA GLN A 113 13.92 -3.30 -14.08
C GLN A 113 15.12 -3.07 -13.16
N ASP A 114 15.06 -2.15 -12.20
CA ASP A 114 16.18 -1.84 -11.30
C ASP A 114 16.33 -2.87 -10.17
N ARG A 115 15.24 -3.49 -9.71
CA ARG A 115 15.28 -4.70 -8.87
C ARG A 115 15.90 -5.86 -9.67
N ALA A 116 15.41 -6.07 -10.89
CA ALA A 116 16.06 -6.88 -11.92
C ALA A 116 17.32 -6.21 -12.52
N ALA A 117 18.04 -5.40 -11.72
CA ALA A 117 19.42 -4.98 -11.95
C ALA A 117 20.38 -5.17 -10.74
N LEU A 118 19.91 -5.67 -9.57
CA LEU A 118 20.70 -5.73 -8.31
C LEU A 118 21.20 -7.10 -7.80
N GLU A 119 20.52 -8.18 -8.12
CA GLU A 119 20.89 -9.62 -8.08
C GLU A 119 21.84 -10.23 -6.99
N VAL A 120 22.77 -11.22 -7.22
CA VAL A 120 23.68 -11.59 -8.36
C VAL A 120 23.79 -13.14 -8.67
N ASN A 121 24.02 -13.56 -9.95
CA ASN A 121 24.09 -14.95 -10.56
C ASN A 121 22.83 -15.60 -11.25
N GLY A 122 22.12 -14.93 -12.16
CA GLY A 122 20.73 -15.31 -12.55
C GLY A 122 19.72 -14.34 -11.93
N LEU A 123 20.20 -13.12 -11.90
CA LEU A 123 20.35 -12.31 -10.72
C LEU A 123 21.45 -11.31 -11.20
N PRO A 124 21.11 -10.08 -11.58
CA PRO A 124 22.00 -9.08 -12.22
C PRO A 124 22.94 -8.31 -11.29
N ILE A 125 24.14 -7.94 -11.77
CA ILE A 125 24.71 -6.58 -11.66
C ILE A 125 25.47 -6.31 -12.97
N THR A 126 25.12 -5.23 -13.68
CA THR A 126 25.89 -4.66 -14.80
C THR A 126 25.79 -3.13 -14.76
N ALA A 127 26.79 -2.33 -15.15
CA ALA A 127 27.96 -2.66 -15.97
C ALA A 127 29.32 -2.43 -15.26
N GLN A 128 30.38 -2.97 -15.86
CA GLN A 128 31.76 -2.97 -15.36
C GLN A 128 31.97 -3.75 -14.05
N ASN A 129 31.86 -5.08 -14.10
CA ASN A 129 32.59 -5.90 -13.14
C ASN A 129 34.09 -5.67 -13.38
N GLN A 130 34.84 -5.33 -12.33
CA GLN A 130 36.30 -5.34 -12.41
C GLN A 130 36.75 -6.81 -12.33
N CYS A 131 36.75 -7.49 -13.47
CA CYS A 131 37.41 -8.77 -13.63
C CYS A 131 38.91 -8.56 -13.40
N ARG A 132 39.37 -8.88 -12.18
CA ARG A 132 40.78 -8.73 -11.81
C ARG A 132 41.58 -9.68 -12.68
N ARG A 133 42.29 -9.16 -13.68
CA ARG A 133 43.01 -9.95 -14.69
C ARG A 133 44.26 -10.57 -14.08
N THR A 134 44.07 -11.62 -13.29
CA THR A 134 45.16 -12.45 -12.78
C THR A 134 45.74 -13.27 -13.93
N VAL A 135 46.90 -12.82 -14.41
CA VAL A 135 47.69 -13.50 -15.44
C VAL A 135 48.49 -14.61 -14.75
N ARG A 136 48.25 -15.87 -15.12
CA ARG A 136 48.99 -17.03 -14.61
C ARG A 136 49.56 -17.83 -15.78
N THR A 137 50.88 -17.92 -15.82
CA THR A 137 51.60 -18.73 -16.81
C THR A 137 51.71 -20.17 -16.27
N VAL A 138 51.20 -21.14 -17.03
CA VAL A 138 51.27 -22.57 -16.69
C VAL A 138 51.84 -23.30 -17.90
N GLY A 139 53.01 -23.93 -17.76
CA GLY A 139 53.68 -24.63 -18.87
C GLY A 139 54.03 -23.74 -20.07
N GLY A 140 54.26 -22.44 -19.85
CA GLY A 140 54.48 -21.45 -20.92
C GLY A 140 53.20 -20.84 -21.51
N VAL A 141 52.02 -21.40 -21.20
CA VAL A 141 50.74 -20.84 -21.66
C VAL A 141 50.24 -19.78 -20.67
N VAL A 142 49.95 -18.59 -21.19
CA VAL A 142 49.38 -17.49 -20.41
C VAL A 142 47.87 -17.67 -20.31
N THR A 143 47.37 -17.95 -19.11
CA THR A 143 45.92 -17.98 -18.83
C THR A 143 45.51 -16.75 -18.00
N ALA A 144 44.39 -16.13 -18.36
CA ALA A 144 43.89 -14.93 -17.70
C ALA A 144 42.45 -15.18 -17.21
N TRP A 145 42.34 -15.77 -16.01
CA TRP A 145 41.08 -16.00 -15.32
C TRP A 145 41.17 -15.40 -13.92
N GLY A 146 40.16 -14.64 -13.53
CA GLY A 146 40.04 -14.06 -12.20
C GLY A 146 38.59 -13.66 -11.93
N PRO A 147 38.15 -13.64 -10.67
CA PRO A 147 36.77 -13.37 -10.32
C PRO A 147 36.35 -11.97 -10.78
N CYS A 148 35.24 -11.91 -11.51
CA CYS A 148 34.57 -10.67 -11.87
C CYS A 148 33.76 -10.17 -10.69
N VAL A 149 34.34 -9.25 -9.91
CA VAL A 149 33.66 -8.63 -8.77
C VAL A 149 32.99 -7.33 -9.25
N PRO A 150 31.72 -7.08 -8.90
CA PRO A 150 31.09 -5.77 -9.11
C PRO A 150 31.94 -4.66 -8.50
N ARG A 151 32.07 -3.50 -9.17
CA ARG A 151 32.67 -2.36 -8.49
C ARG A 151 31.73 -1.89 -7.37
N PRO A 152 32.22 -1.65 -6.14
CA PRO A 152 31.35 -1.30 -5.01
C PRO A 152 30.59 0.02 -5.23
N ASP A 153 31.16 0.97 -5.97
CA ASP A 153 30.49 2.21 -6.37
C ASP A 153 29.32 1.97 -7.35
N ALA A 154 29.42 0.97 -8.23
CA ALA A 154 28.34 0.61 -9.15
C ALA A 154 27.13 0.04 -8.41
N LEU A 155 27.35 -0.86 -7.45
CA LEU A 155 26.29 -1.42 -6.60
C LEU A 155 25.62 -0.33 -5.75
N THR A 156 26.40 0.56 -5.14
CA THR A 156 25.87 1.68 -4.35
C THR A 156 25.02 2.64 -5.21
N ARG A 157 25.48 2.97 -6.43
CA ARG A 157 24.68 3.78 -7.37
C ARG A 157 23.37 3.11 -7.78
N ALA A 158 23.40 1.80 -8.07
CA ALA A 158 22.19 1.06 -8.45
C ALA A 158 21.17 0.99 -7.31
N LYS A 159 21.62 0.77 -6.06
CA LYS A 159 20.75 0.80 -4.87
C LYS A 159 20.15 2.19 -4.64
N LEU A 160 20.95 3.24 -4.71
CA LEU A 160 20.48 4.63 -4.56
C LEU A 160 19.45 4.99 -5.64
N LYS A 161 19.66 4.54 -6.87
CA LYS A 161 18.71 4.73 -7.97
C LYS A 161 17.39 3.99 -7.72
N LEU A 162 17.43 2.72 -7.30
CA LEU A 162 16.21 1.99 -6.94
C LEU A 162 15.42 2.71 -5.83
N GLU A 163 16.09 3.18 -4.77
CA GLU A 163 15.45 3.94 -3.70
C GLU A 163 14.79 5.25 -4.21
N GLN A 164 15.41 5.93 -5.16
CA GLN A 164 14.86 7.13 -5.80
C GLN A 164 13.62 6.81 -6.66
N ASP A 165 13.68 5.76 -7.47
CA ASP A 165 12.57 5.37 -8.34
C ASP A 165 11.39 4.75 -7.54
N GLU A 166 11.65 4.08 -6.41
CA GLU A 166 10.62 3.62 -5.46
C GLU A 166 9.91 4.78 -4.77
N LYS A 167 10.64 5.82 -4.35
CA LYS A 167 10.06 7.07 -3.82
C LYS A 167 9.24 7.81 -4.88
N ALA A 168 9.73 7.87 -6.12
CA ALA A 168 8.99 8.46 -7.24
C ALA A 168 7.69 7.69 -7.52
N LEU A 169 7.72 6.35 -7.48
CA LEU A 169 6.53 5.51 -7.62
C LEU A 169 5.50 5.78 -6.50
N GLN A 170 5.95 5.91 -5.25
CA GLN A 170 5.06 6.25 -4.13
C GLN A 170 4.38 7.62 -4.34
N VAL A 171 5.14 8.64 -4.76
CA VAL A 171 4.60 9.98 -5.09
C VAL A 171 3.62 9.92 -6.26
N ALA A 172 3.90 9.15 -7.30
CA ALA A 172 3.00 8.99 -8.45
C ALA A 172 1.68 8.29 -8.08
N ARG A 173 1.73 7.30 -7.17
CA ARG A 173 0.52 6.64 -6.62
C ARG A 173 -0.29 7.61 -5.77
N GLN A 174 0.34 8.37 -4.87
CA GLN A 174 -0.34 9.40 -4.08
C GLN A 174 -1.01 10.45 -4.98
N ALA A 175 -0.34 10.87 -6.06
CA ALA A 175 -0.90 11.84 -7.01
C ALA A 175 -2.14 11.30 -7.75
N LEU A 176 -2.20 9.98 -8.02
CA LEU A 176 -3.39 9.32 -8.59
C LEU A 176 -4.54 9.23 -7.56
N GLU A 177 -4.24 8.91 -6.30
CA GLU A 177 -5.22 8.92 -5.20
C GLU A 177 -5.78 10.32 -4.94
N ASP A 178 -4.93 11.34 -4.93
CA ASP A 178 -5.32 12.76 -4.81
C ASP A 178 -6.14 13.23 -6.02
N LEU A 179 -5.95 12.63 -7.20
CA LEU A 179 -6.78 12.87 -8.38
C LEU A 179 -8.15 12.19 -8.25
N GLU A 180 -8.22 10.94 -7.77
CA GLU A 180 -9.48 10.24 -7.46
C GLU A 180 -10.28 10.94 -6.35
N ARG A 181 -9.61 11.47 -5.32
CA ARG A 181 -10.25 12.26 -4.25
C ARG A 181 -10.89 13.52 -4.82
N ARG A 182 -10.13 14.35 -5.54
CA ARG A 182 -10.65 15.58 -6.19
C ARG A 182 -11.75 15.30 -7.22
N ALA A 183 -11.63 14.20 -7.97
CA ALA A 183 -12.67 13.76 -8.90
C ALA A 183 -13.96 13.35 -8.15
N SER A 184 -13.84 12.81 -6.94
CA SER A 184 -14.99 12.44 -6.10
C SER A 184 -15.64 13.65 -5.44
N GLU A 185 -14.85 14.58 -4.92
CA GLU A 185 -15.31 15.88 -4.40
C GLU A 185 -16.10 16.68 -5.45
N GLN A 186 -15.68 16.63 -6.72
CA GLN A 186 -16.35 17.30 -7.84
C GLN A 186 -17.41 16.44 -8.54
N ALA A 187 -17.83 15.32 -7.94
CA ALA A 187 -18.83 14.38 -8.50
C ALA A 187 -18.55 13.91 -9.95
N VAL A 188 -17.28 13.84 -10.35
CA VAL A 188 -16.84 13.47 -11.71
C VAL A 188 -17.27 12.03 -12.03
N PRO A 189 -18.00 11.80 -13.15
CA PRO A 189 -18.47 10.47 -13.54
C PRO A 189 -17.33 9.43 -13.61
N ARG A 190 -17.56 8.23 -13.09
CA ARG A 190 -16.57 7.13 -13.16
C ARG A 190 -16.13 6.80 -14.59
N ALA A 191 -17.03 6.96 -15.58
CA ALA A 191 -16.74 6.76 -17.01
C ALA A 191 -15.74 7.77 -17.62
N TRP A 192 -15.40 8.85 -16.91
CA TRP A 192 -14.34 9.79 -17.30
C TRP A 192 -13.00 9.46 -16.64
N ARG A 193 -13.04 8.64 -15.58
CA ARG A 193 -11.86 8.18 -14.84
C ARG A 193 -11.28 6.89 -15.42
N SER A 194 -11.88 6.29 -16.43
CA SER A 194 -11.41 5.07 -17.12
C SER A 194 -10.30 5.36 -18.14
#